data_AF-A0A9J8C3L8-F1
#
_entry.id   AF-A0A9J8C3L8-F1
#
_cell.length_a   1.000
_cell.length_b   1.000
_cell.length_c   1.000
_cell.angle_alpha   90.00
_cell.angle_beta   90.00
_cell.angle_gamma   90.00
#
_symmetry.space_group_name_H-M   'P 1'
#
loop_
_entity.id
_entity.type
_entity.pdbx_description
1 polymer ?
#
loop_
_entity_poly.entity_id
_entity_poly.type
_entity_poly.pdbx_seq_one_letter_code
_entity_poly.pdbx_strand_id
1 'polypeptide(L)'
;MPKISFHFSDKHWEHEQASVDMFHCMRKKNGLDKEMERYGLNLDEDIKFIEELILKGQKDGEWLMKGRTEDKSFLYETVANKVNGVDVDKWDYLVRDCYYLGIPCGFDSQRLLKSARVCNVNGRKHICFRDKVADNVYGMFHTRYVRLFSTRSATSLMSRSMKPSC
;
A
#
# COMPACT_ATOMS: atom_id res chain seq x y z
N MET A 1 -1.58 -11.85 -49.51
CA MET A 1 -2.01 -12.23 -48.15
C MET A 1 -2.10 -10.96 -47.31
N PRO A 2 -3.25 -10.64 -46.69
CA PRO A 2 -3.37 -9.44 -45.89
C PRO A 2 -2.56 -9.63 -44.59
N LYS A 3 -1.65 -8.69 -44.32
CA LYS A 3 -0.92 -8.62 -43.05
C LYS A 3 -1.90 -8.17 -41.98
N ILE A 4 -2.29 -9.06 -41.08
CA ILE A 4 -3.02 -8.70 -39.86
C ILE A 4 -2.02 -7.95 -38.98
N SER A 5 -2.10 -6.62 -38.98
CA SER A 5 -1.40 -5.78 -38.01
C SER A 5 -2.08 -5.94 -36.66
N PHE A 6 -1.53 -6.79 -35.80
CA PHE A 6 -1.88 -6.77 -34.38
C PHE A 6 -1.38 -5.45 -33.78
N HIS A 7 -2.30 -4.50 -33.58
CA HIS A 7 -2.09 -3.42 -32.64
C HIS A 7 -2.20 -4.00 -31.22
N PHE A 8 -1.09 -4.54 -30.71
CA PHE A 8 -0.93 -4.65 -29.26
C PHE A 8 -0.74 -3.23 -28.74
N SER A 9 -1.80 -2.61 -28.23
CA SER A 9 -1.59 -1.49 -27.31
C SER A 9 -0.82 -2.05 -26.13
N ASP A 10 0.37 -1.53 -25.85
CA ASP A 10 1.10 -1.80 -24.61
C ASP A 10 0.22 -1.37 -23.43
N LYS A 11 -0.65 -2.27 -22.97
CA LYS A 11 -1.51 -2.03 -21.80
C LYS A 11 -0.60 -2.02 -20.59
N HIS A 12 -0.32 -0.83 -20.08
CA HIS A 12 0.34 -0.62 -18.80
C HIS A 12 -0.48 -1.35 -17.71
N TRP A 13 0.09 -2.41 -17.16
CA TRP A 13 -0.53 -3.22 -16.14
C TRP A 13 0.07 -2.89 -14.78
N GLU A 14 -0.78 -2.45 -13.85
CA GLU A 14 -0.40 -2.17 -12.47
C GLU A 14 -1.15 -3.12 -11.53
N HIS A 15 -0.48 -3.62 -10.50
CA HIS A 15 -1.08 -4.58 -9.58
C HIS A 15 -2.17 -3.94 -8.69
N GLU A 16 -2.14 -2.62 -8.51
CA GLU A 16 -3.20 -1.87 -7.83
C GLU A 16 -4.51 -1.91 -8.61
N GLN A 17 -4.47 -1.79 -9.95
CA GLN A 17 -5.66 -1.92 -10.79
C GLN A 17 -6.22 -3.34 -10.75
N ALA A 18 -5.33 -4.33 -10.80
CA ALA A 18 -5.69 -5.73 -10.62
C ALA A 18 -6.42 -5.99 -9.29
N SER A 19 -5.96 -5.35 -8.22
CA SER A 19 -6.50 -5.51 -6.88
C SER A 19 -7.93 -4.97 -6.78
N VAL A 20 -8.22 -3.83 -7.43
CA VAL A 20 -9.58 -3.28 -7.51
C VAL A 20 -10.49 -4.14 -8.35
N ASP A 21 -10.02 -4.61 -9.50
CA ASP A 21 -10.79 -5.50 -10.36
C ASP A 21 -11.15 -6.82 -9.64
N MET A 22 -10.20 -7.36 -8.87
CA MET A 22 -10.42 -8.54 -8.04
C MET A 22 -11.39 -8.26 -6.88
N PHE A 23 -11.28 -7.11 -6.22
CA PHE A 23 -12.21 -6.70 -5.18
C PHE A 23 -13.66 -6.67 -5.70
N HIS A 24 -13.88 -6.08 -6.88
CA HIS A 24 -15.19 -6.10 -7.53
C HIS A 24 -15.68 -7.51 -7.85
N CYS A 25 -14.79 -8.38 -8.32
CA CYS A 25 -15.11 -9.78 -8.63
C CYS A 25 -15.56 -10.53 -7.37
N MET A 26 -14.81 -10.41 -6.27
CA MET A 26 -15.13 -11.05 -4.98
C MET A 26 -16.46 -10.54 -4.42
N ARG A 27 -16.69 -9.23 -4.45
CA ARG A 27 -17.94 -8.60 -3.99
C ARG A 27 -19.16 -9.16 -4.72
N LYS A 28 -19.11 -9.19 -6.06
CA LYS A 28 -20.20 -9.68 -6.91
C LYS A 28 -20.44 -11.18 -6.76
N LYS A 29 -19.38 -12.00 -6.71
CA LYS A 29 -19.49 -13.45 -6.60
C LYS A 29 -20.05 -13.92 -5.26
N ASN A 30 -19.70 -13.23 -4.18
CA ASN A 30 -20.04 -13.65 -2.83
C ASN A 30 -21.26 -12.91 -2.26
N GLY A 31 -21.82 -11.94 -2.99
CA GLY A 31 -22.98 -11.16 -2.54
C GLY A 31 -22.70 -10.33 -1.28
N LEU A 32 -21.47 -9.83 -1.14
CA LEU A 32 -21.00 -9.13 0.07
C LEU A 32 -21.74 -7.81 0.34
N ASP A 33 -22.42 -7.26 -0.67
CA ASP A 33 -23.19 -6.03 -0.56
C ASP A 33 -24.19 -6.07 0.60
N LYS A 34 -24.91 -7.19 0.74
CA LYS A 34 -25.90 -7.38 1.82
C LYS A 34 -25.26 -7.40 3.21
N GLU A 35 -24.07 -7.98 3.34
CA GLU A 35 -23.34 -8.02 4.61
C GLU A 35 -22.77 -6.64 4.94
N MET A 36 -22.22 -5.92 3.96
CA MET A 36 -21.74 -4.56 4.16
C MET A 36 -22.86 -3.64 4.65
N GLU A 37 -24.03 -3.67 4.03
CA GLU A 37 -25.21 -2.94 4.49
C GLU A 37 -25.63 -3.35 5.90
N ARG A 38 -25.61 -4.65 6.21
CA ARG A 38 -25.94 -5.17 7.55
C ARG A 38 -25.02 -4.64 8.64
N TYR A 39 -23.73 -4.43 8.34
CA TYR A 39 -22.77 -3.80 9.26
C TYR A 39 -22.83 -2.26 9.25
N GLY A 40 -23.77 -1.67 8.49
CA GLY A 40 -24.00 -0.22 8.46
C GLY A 40 -23.07 0.55 7.51
N LEU A 41 -22.47 -0.12 6.52
CA LEU A 41 -21.68 0.54 5.49
C LEU A 41 -22.59 1.13 4.39
N ASN A 42 -22.19 2.29 3.87
CA ASN A 42 -22.81 2.90 2.70
C ASN A 42 -22.07 2.42 1.45
N LEU A 43 -22.68 1.52 0.68
CA LEU A 43 -22.03 0.89 -0.47
C LEU A 43 -21.41 1.90 -1.44
N ASP A 44 -22.14 2.95 -1.82
CA ASP A 44 -21.67 3.89 -2.86
C ASP A 44 -20.43 4.69 -2.40
N GLU A 45 -20.42 5.12 -1.14
CA GLU A 45 -19.31 5.90 -0.58
C GLU A 45 -18.14 5.00 -0.15
N ASP A 46 -18.43 3.86 0.48
CA ASP A 46 -17.43 2.99 1.09
C ASP A 46 -16.70 2.15 0.06
N ILE A 47 -17.38 1.68 -0.98
CA ILE A 47 -16.71 0.97 -2.09
C ILE A 47 -15.74 1.92 -2.78
N LYS A 48 -16.20 3.15 -3.08
CA LYS A 48 -15.35 4.17 -3.69
C LYS A 48 -14.17 4.54 -2.80
N PHE A 49 -14.39 4.64 -1.50
CA PHE A 49 -13.33 4.88 -0.53
C PHE A 49 -12.29 3.75 -0.53
N ILE A 50 -12.73 2.48 -0.53
CA ILE A 50 -11.83 1.31 -0.60
C ILE A 50 -11.03 1.30 -1.90
N GLU A 51 -11.65 1.58 -3.04
CA GLU A 51 -10.95 1.71 -4.32
C GLU A 51 -9.89 2.80 -4.30
N GLU A 52 -10.23 3.97 -3.74
CA GLU A 52 -9.32 5.11 -3.63
C GLU A 52 -8.13 4.81 -2.70
N LEU A 53 -8.35 4.06 -1.61
CA LEU A 53 -7.29 3.59 -0.71
C LEU A 53 -6.29 2.67 -1.39
N ILE A 54 -6.74 1.87 -2.37
CA ILE A 54 -5.88 0.92 -3.09
C ILE A 54 -5.18 1.59 -4.27
N LEU A 55 -5.92 2.32 -5.12
CA LEU A 55 -5.42 2.83 -6.40
C LEU A 55 -4.66 4.15 -6.28
N LYS A 56 -5.33 5.16 -5.74
CA LYS A 56 -4.93 6.55 -5.95
C LYS A 56 -4.08 7.05 -4.80
N GLY A 57 -4.46 6.72 -3.57
CA GLY A 57 -4.04 7.47 -2.39
C GLY A 57 -4.31 8.97 -2.55
N GLN A 58 -4.12 9.75 -1.49
CA GLN A 58 -4.13 11.20 -1.60
C GLN A 58 -2.69 11.72 -1.64
N LYS A 59 -2.39 12.62 -2.59
CA LYS A 59 -1.12 13.36 -2.66
C LYS A 59 -1.30 14.76 -2.06
N ASP A 60 -0.18 15.40 -1.73
CA ASP A 60 -0.19 16.81 -1.36
C ASP A 60 -0.67 17.66 -2.56
N GLY A 61 -1.59 18.60 -2.29
CA GLY A 61 -2.28 19.37 -3.31
C GLY A 61 -3.80 19.33 -3.16
N GLU A 62 -4.53 19.61 -4.25
CA GLU A 62 -5.99 19.67 -4.27
C GLU A 62 -6.65 18.36 -3.81
N TRP A 63 -7.81 18.48 -3.17
CA TRP A 63 -8.59 17.34 -2.70
C TRP A 63 -9.29 16.65 -3.87
N LEU A 64 -8.82 15.45 -4.24
CA LEU A 64 -9.33 14.72 -5.41
C LEU A 64 -10.20 13.51 -5.04
N MET A 65 -10.26 13.18 -3.75
CA MET A 65 -10.96 12.00 -3.25
C MET A 65 -12.46 12.27 -3.12
N LYS A 66 -13.26 11.25 -3.44
CA LYS A 66 -14.72 11.32 -3.43
C LYS A 66 -15.33 10.38 -2.40
N GLY A 67 -14.61 9.36 -1.93
CA GLY A 67 -15.11 8.41 -0.94
C GLY A 67 -15.24 9.01 0.47
N ARG A 68 -14.42 10.03 0.77
CA ARG A 68 -14.45 10.79 2.04
C ARG A 68 -14.18 12.26 1.81
N THR A 69 -14.56 13.06 2.79
CA THR A 69 -14.28 14.49 2.89
C THR A 69 -12.88 14.76 3.44
N GLU A 70 -12.37 15.97 3.19
CA GLU A 70 -11.00 16.37 3.55
C GLU A 70 -10.74 16.35 5.08
N ASP A 71 -11.78 16.46 5.91
CA ASP A 71 -11.65 16.32 7.37
C ASP A 71 -11.22 14.92 7.82
N LYS A 72 -11.30 13.91 6.93
CA LYS A 72 -10.87 12.53 7.14
C LYS A 72 -9.69 12.14 6.23
N SER A 73 -8.93 13.12 5.75
CA SER A 73 -7.75 12.91 4.89
C SER A 73 -6.74 11.91 5.43
N PHE A 74 -6.52 11.89 6.74
CA PHE A 74 -5.57 10.99 7.41
C PHE A 74 -5.86 9.49 7.16
N LEU A 75 -7.10 9.12 6.81
CA LEU A 75 -7.42 7.72 6.51
C LEU A 75 -6.70 7.23 5.24
N TYR A 76 -6.49 8.11 4.26
CA TYR A 76 -5.80 7.77 3.00
C TYR A 76 -4.29 7.54 3.19
N GLU A 77 -3.73 7.90 4.34
CA GLU A 77 -2.33 7.66 4.68
C GLU A 77 -2.09 6.28 5.32
N THR A 78 -3.16 5.50 5.56
CA THR A 78 -3.04 4.24 6.31
C THR A 78 -2.61 3.06 5.44
N VAL A 79 -3.32 2.81 4.33
CA VAL A 79 -3.13 1.61 3.48
C VAL A 79 -2.04 1.81 2.45
N ALA A 80 -2.13 2.88 1.65
CA ALA A 80 -1.17 3.21 0.61
C ALA A 80 -0.84 4.70 0.68
N ASN A 81 0.20 5.04 1.44
CA ASN A 81 0.57 6.42 1.66
C ASN A 81 1.38 6.95 0.49
N LYS A 82 0.78 7.80 -0.35
CA LYS A 82 1.46 8.38 -1.53
C LYS A 82 2.21 9.67 -1.21
N VAL A 83 2.11 10.22 0.00
CA VAL A 83 2.80 11.44 0.43
C VAL A 83 4.24 11.13 0.82
N ASN A 84 4.42 10.23 1.79
CA ASN A 84 5.74 9.89 2.34
C ASN A 84 6.09 8.39 2.25
N GLY A 85 5.13 7.55 1.83
CA GLY A 85 5.34 6.12 1.73
C GLY A 85 5.32 5.37 3.05
N VAL A 86 4.98 5.98 4.19
CA VAL A 86 4.84 5.30 5.48
C VAL A 86 3.41 4.76 5.61
N ASP A 87 3.22 3.46 5.41
CA ASP A 87 1.93 2.78 5.47
C ASP A 87 2.04 1.36 6.06
N VAL A 88 0.88 0.78 6.40
CA VAL A 88 0.82 -0.54 7.05
C VAL A 88 1.25 -1.69 6.16
N ASP A 89 1.13 -1.55 4.83
CA ASP A 89 1.66 -2.51 3.85
C ASP A 89 3.16 -2.71 4.06
N LYS A 90 3.92 -1.61 4.20
CA LYS A 90 5.35 -1.68 4.51
C LYS A 90 5.63 -2.27 5.87
N TRP A 91 4.83 -1.94 6.87
CA TRP A 91 5.07 -2.45 8.22
C TRP A 91 4.96 -3.97 8.27
N ASP A 92 3.93 -4.53 7.64
CA ASP A 92 3.71 -5.98 7.62
C ASP A 92 4.83 -6.70 6.86
N TYR A 93 5.09 -6.35 5.60
CA TYR A 93 6.10 -7.09 4.84
C TYR A 93 7.49 -6.91 5.44
N LEU A 94 7.81 -5.73 6.02
CA LEU A 94 9.13 -5.52 6.60
C LEU A 94 9.35 -6.41 7.82
N VAL A 95 8.36 -6.57 8.69
CA VAL A 95 8.48 -7.43 9.88
C VAL A 95 8.47 -8.90 9.46
N ARG A 96 7.55 -9.26 8.55
CA ARG A 96 7.38 -10.62 8.02
C ARG A 96 8.64 -11.13 7.33
N ASP A 97 9.19 -10.35 6.40
CA ASP A 97 10.38 -10.75 5.66
C ASP A 97 11.59 -10.91 6.59
N CYS A 98 11.74 -10.03 7.59
CA CYS A 98 12.83 -10.17 8.55
C CYS A 98 12.71 -11.43 9.38
N TYR A 99 11.49 -11.75 9.81
CA TYR A 99 11.21 -12.96 10.56
C TYR A 99 11.57 -14.22 9.76
N TYR A 100 11.11 -14.32 8.51
CA TYR A 100 11.38 -15.51 7.69
C TYR A 100 12.82 -15.59 7.16
N LEU A 101 13.52 -14.46 7.01
CA LEU A 101 14.92 -14.44 6.60
C LEU A 101 15.89 -14.59 7.78
N GLY A 102 15.41 -14.59 9.02
CA GLY A 102 16.26 -14.64 10.22
C GLY A 102 17.13 -13.39 10.42
N ILE A 103 16.71 -12.25 9.87
CA ILE A 103 17.43 -10.97 9.96
C ILE A 103 16.77 -10.14 11.06
N PRO A 104 17.52 -9.41 11.90
CA PRO A 104 16.91 -8.48 12.86
C PRO A 104 16.22 -7.31 12.15
N CYS A 105 14.98 -7.02 12.55
CA CYS A 105 14.24 -5.85 12.08
C CYS A 105 14.47 -4.68 13.03
N GLY A 106 15.15 -3.62 12.58
CA GLY A 106 15.36 -2.40 13.37
C GLY A 106 14.12 -1.51 13.49
N PHE A 107 12.99 -1.93 12.91
CA PHE A 107 11.73 -1.19 12.88
C PHE A 107 10.69 -1.83 13.81
N ASP A 108 10.15 -1.02 14.72
CA ASP A 108 9.05 -1.39 15.64
C ASP A 108 7.76 -0.66 15.24
N SER A 109 6.88 -1.38 14.56
CA SER A 109 5.57 -0.86 14.11
C SER A 109 4.64 -0.53 15.27
N GLN A 110 4.68 -1.30 16.36
CA GLN A 110 3.80 -1.09 17.52
C GLN A 110 4.16 0.19 18.28
N ARG A 111 5.47 0.47 18.43
CA ARG A 111 5.96 1.74 19.00
C ARG A 111 5.57 2.92 18.13
N LEU A 112 5.66 2.78 16.81
CA LEU A 112 5.26 3.84 15.88
C LEU A 112 3.75 4.13 16.01
N LEU A 113 2.92 3.09 15.97
CA LEU A 113 1.46 3.21 16.10
C LEU A 113 1.02 3.86 17.42
N LYS A 114 1.61 3.47 18.56
CA LYS A 114 1.30 4.08 19.87
C LYS A 114 1.59 5.59 19.91
N SER A 115 2.56 6.04 19.12
CA SER A 115 2.96 7.45 19.02
C SER A 115 2.19 8.26 17.98
N ALA A 116 1.41 7.61 17.10
CA ALA A 116 0.68 8.25 16.03
C ALA A 116 -0.44 9.14 16.57
N ARG A 117 -0.57 10.35 16.03
CA ARG A 117 -1.65 11.31 16.33
C ARG A 117 -2.09 11.98 15.04
N VAL A 118 -3.35 12.41 14.99
CA VAL A 118 -3.86 13.20 13.87
C VAL A 118 -3.64 14.67 14.19
N CYS A 119 -2.87 15.36 13.37
CA CYS A 119 -2.60 16.80 13.51
C CYS A 119 -3.06 17.55 12.27
N ASN A 120 -3.43 18.82 12.44
CA ASN A 120 -3.71 19.69 11.30
C ASN A 120 -2.40 20.29 10.80
N VAL A 121 -2.03 19.98 9.56
CA VAL A 121 -0.84 20.49 8.87
C VAL A 121 -1.32 21.14 7.58
N ASN A 122 -1.01 22.42 7.39
CA ASN A 122 -1.40 23.19 6.19
C ASN A 122 -2.91 23.15 5.86
N GLY A 123 -3.77 23.08 6.88
CA GLY A 123 -5.23 23.05 6.71
C GLY A 123 -5.83 21.67 6.52
N ARG A 124 -5.02 20.60 6.44
CA ARG A 124 -5.44 19.21 6.26
C ARG A 124 -5.04 18.35 7.46
N LYS A 125 -5.83 17.31 7.76
CA LYS A 125 -5.52 16.37 8.84
C LYS A 125 -4.57 15.27 8.37
N HIS A 126 -3.38 15.22 8.94
CA HIS A 126 -2.34 14.25 8.59
C HIS A 126 -2.01 13.35 9.78
N ILE A 127 -1.50 12.14 9.52
CA ILE A 127 -0.94 11.28 10.56
C ILE A 127 0.46 11.80 10.89
N CYS A 128 0.66 12.20 12.14
CA CYS A 128 1.93 12.66 12.66
C CYS A 128 2.46 11.71 13.73
N PHE A 129 3.76 11.49 13.70
CA PHE A 129 4.47 10.71 14.70
C PHE A 129 5.22 11.63 15.66
N ARG A 130 5.46 11.15 16.87
CA ARG A 130 6.20 11.92 17.88
C ARG A 130 7.68 12.04 17.49
N ASP A 131 8.28 13.18 17.74
CA ASP A 131 9.71 13.46 17.54
C ASP A 131 10.65 12.31 18.00
N LYS A 132 10.42 11.77 19.19
CA LYS A 132 11.22 10.69 19.80
C LYS A 132 11.18 9.33 19.07
N VAL A 133 10.34 9.20 18.05
CA VAL A 133 10.28 7.98 17.20
C VAL A 133 10.84 8.23 15.81
N ALA A 134 11.45 9.39 15.54
CA ALA A 134 12.10 9.68 14.27
C ALA A 134 13.12 8.59 13.88
N ASP A 135 13.97 8.16 14.83
CA ASP A 135 14.95 7.08 14.61
C ASP A 135 14.31 5.77 14.17
N ASN A 136 13.11 5.47 14.66
CA ASN A 136 12.37 4.27 14.27
C ASN A 136 11.87 4.37 12.83
N VAL A 137 11.44 5.56 12.39
CA VAL A 137 11.07 5.83 11.00
C VAL A 137 12.29 5.75 10.09
N TYR A 138 13.43 6.32 10.49
CA TYR A 138 14.69 6.14 9.77
C TYR A 138 15.10 4.67 9.68
N GLY A 139 14.95 3.91 10.77
CA GLY A 139 15.17 2.47 10.82
C GLY A 139 14.32 1.71 9.81
N MET A 140 13.06 2.11 9.61
CA MET A 140 12.17 1.54 8.59
C MET A 140 12.75 1.72 7.17
N PHE A 141 13.14 2.93 6.80
CA PHE A 141 13.69 3.23 5.47
C PHE A 141 15.06 2.57 5.26
N HIS A 142 15.92 2.57 6.28
CA HIS A 142 17.20 1.90 6.24
C HIS A 142 17.03 0.39 6.03
N THR A 143 16.15 -0.23 6.80
CA THR A 143 15.83 -1.65 6.69
C THR A 143 15.29 -2.01 5.29
N ARG A 144 14.41 -1.17 4.73
CA ARG A 144 13.92 -1.32 3.35
C ARG A 144 15.07 -1.24 2.33
N TYR A 145 15.96 -0.26 2.47
CA TYR A 145 17.12 -0.10 1.59
C TYR A 145 18.03 -1.33 1.65
N VAL A 146 18.45 -1.73 2.86
CA VAL A 146 19.31 -2.91 3.04
C VAL A 146 18.67 -4.15 2.43
N ARG A 147 17.36 -4.37 2.56
CA ARG A 147 16.71 -5.53 1.92
C ARG A 147 16.65 -5.39 0.40
N LEU A 148 16.24 -4.24 -0.14
CA LEU A 148 16.19 -4.05 -1.59
C LEU A 148 17.56 -4.22 -2.27
N PHE A 149 18.67 -3.91 -1.61
CA PHE A 149 20.01 -3.99 -2.21
C PHE A 149 20.78 -5.26 -1.80
N SER A 150 20.62 -5.76 -0.58
CA SER A 150 21.35 -6.93 -0.07
C SER A 150 20.67 -8.25 -0.46
N THR A 151 19.34 -8.36 -0.35
CA THR A 151 18.64 -9.60 -0.72
C THR A 151 18.34 -9.67 -2.20
N ARG A 152 18.05 -8.59 -2.94
CA ARG A 152 17.98 -8.69 -4.42
C ARG A 152 19.30 -9.13 -5.04
N SER A 153 20.44 -8.74 -4.48
CA SER A 153 21.74 -9.24 -4.91
C SER A 153 21.86 -10.74 -4.62
N ALA A 154 21.67 -11.18 -3.38
CA ALA A 154 21.82 -12.59 -3.01
C ALA A 154 20.77 -13.51 -3.65
N THR A 155 19.48 -13.15 -3.59
CA THR A 155 18.37 -13.94 -4.13
C THR A 155 18.30 -13.88 -5.64
N SER A 156 18.62 -12.77 -6.32
CA SER A 156 18.70 -12.77 -7.80
C SER A 156 19.96 -13.48 -8.32
N LEU A 157 21.10 -13.42 -7.62
CA LEU A 157 22.28 -14.20 -7.97
C LEU A 157 22.00 -15.70 -7.81
N MET A 158 21.42 -16.14 -6.70
CA MET A 158 21.13 -17.58 -6.50
C MET A 158 19.96 -18.08 -7.36
N SER A 159 18.88 -17.32 -7.53
CA SER A 159 17.76 -17.73 -8.40
C SER A 159 18.09 -17.72 -9.89
N ARG A 160 18.99 -16.83 -10.36
CA ARG A 160 19.52 -16.90 -11.74
C ARG A 160 20.52 -18.04 -11.94
N SER A 161 21.18 -18.50 -10.88
CA SER A 161 22.12 -19.63 -10.92
C SER A 161 21.42 -21.00 -10.90
N MET A 162 20.14 -21.05 -10.52
CA MET A 162 19.33 -22.28 -10.47
C MET A 162 18.28 -22.33 -11.61
N LYS A 163 18.62 -21.89 -12.82
CA LYS A 163 17.88 -22.36 -14.00
C LYS A 163 18.37 -23.77 -14.33
N PRO A 164 17.57 -24.83 -14.15
CA PRO A 164 17.91 -26.11 -14.76
C PRO A 164 17.89 -25.91 -16.28
N SER A 165 18.98 -26.30 -16.92
CA SER A 165 19.03 -26.50 -18.36
C SER A 165 18.13 -27.69 -18.70
N CYS A 166 16.89 -27.38 -19.09
CA CYS A 166 16.03 -28.25 -19.89
C CYS A 166 15.72 -27.52 -21.19
#